data_AF-A0A8W8LXP2-F1
#
_entry.id   AF-A0A8W8LXP2-F1
#
_cell.length_a   1.000
_cell.length_b   1.000
_cell.length_c   1.000
_cell.angle_alpha   90.00
_cell.angle_beta   90.00
_cell.angle_gamma   90.00
#
_symmetry.space_group_name_H-M   'P 1'
#
loop_
_entity.id
_entity.type
_entity.pdbx_description
1 polymer ?
#
loop_
_entity_poly.entity_id
_entity_poly.type
_entity_poly.pdbx_seq_one_letter_code
_entity_poly.pdbx_strand_id
1 'polypeptide(L)'
;MPAYKLMYFDTKGRAEVIRLAFAVAGQSFEDKRIPLSMEEWQTVKPTIPQKQLPCLQVDGRLIPQSRAIMRYLAREFGLYGDNNDENTRVDVIIGTAEDFLKSVIALRYEKDDTK
;
A
#
# COMPACT_ATOMS: atom_id res chain seq x y z
N MET A 1 8.33 9.40 18.14
CA MET A 1 8.13 8.75 16.83
C MET A 1 6.68 8.93 16.43
N PRO A 2 6.40 9.23 15.16
CA PRO A 2 5.02 9.37 14.66
C PRO A 2 4.21 8.09 14.90
N ALA A 3 2.91 8.26 15.18
CA ALA A 3 1.99 7.15 15.31
C ALA A 3 1.51 6.71 13.93
N TYR A 4 1.88 5.49 13.53
CA TYR A 4 1.50 4.90 12.25
C TYR A 4 0.34 3.92 12.41
N LYS A 5 -0.65 4.02 11.50
CA LYS A 5 -1.72 3.04 11.34
C LYS A 5 -1.95 2.73 9.87
N LEU A 6 -1.74 1.48 9.47
CA LEU A 6 -1.99 1.00 8.12
C LEU A 6 -3.37 0.35 8.06
N MET A 7 -4.23 0.84 7.16
CA MET A 7 -5.52 0.23 6.88
C MET A 7 -5.48 -0.52 5.56
N TYR A 8 -5.84 -1.81 5.59
CA TYR A 8 -6.02 -2.62 4.39
C TYR A 8 -6.98 -3.78 4.65
N PHE A 9 -7.43 -4.44 3.58
CA PHE A 9 -8.15 -5.71 3.72
C PHE A 9 -7.30 -6.75 4.45
N ASP A 10 -7.95 -7.72 5.09
CA ASP A 10 -7.29 -8.85 5.76
C ASP A 10 -6.73 -9.85 4.75
N THR A 11 -5.74 -9.37 4.01
CA THR A 11 -4.96 -10.07 3.00
C THR A 11 -3.63 -9.35 2.85
N LYS A 12 -2.72 -9.96 2.08
CA LYS A 12 -1.42 -9.37 1.74
C LYS A 12 -1.61 -8.20 0.77
N GLY A 13 -2.01 -8.54 -0.45
CA GLY A 13 -2.28 -7.60 -1.54
C GLY A 13 -1.25 -6.48 -1.66
N ARG A 14 -1.72 -5.26 -1.94
CA ARG A 14 -0.87 -4.07 -2.12
C ARG A 14 -0.29 -3.52 -0.81
N ALA A 15 -0.81 -3.94 0.35
CA ALA A 15 -0.32 -3.48 1.65
C ALA A 15 0.88 -4.27 2.16
N GLU A 16 1.13 -5.47 1.64
CA GLU A 16 2.19 -6.33 2.18
C GLU A 16 3.57 -5.70 2.06
N VAL A 17 3.86 -5.04 0.92
CA VAL A 17 5.15 -4.36 0.74
C VAL A 17 5.32 -3.20 1.74
N ILE A 18 4.21 -2.59 2.16
CA ILE A 18 4.20 -1.52 3.18
C ILE A 18 4.47 -2.12 4.56
N ARG A 19 3.86 -3.27 4.89
CA ARG A 19 4.14 -4.01 6.14
C ARG A 19 5.61 -4.43 6.22
N LEU A 20 6.18 -4.89 5.11
CA LEU A 20 7.59 -5.26 5.03
C LEU A 20 8.51 -4.05 5.24
N ALA A 21 8.16 -2.87 4.72
CA ALA A 21 8.93 -1.66 4.97
C ALA A 21 9.01 -1.32 6.47
N PHE A 22 7.89 -1.44 7.20
CA PHE A 22 7.88 -1.29 8.66
C PHE A 22 8.74 -2.35 9.37
N ALA A 23 8.63 -3.61 8.95
CA ALA A 23 9.39 -4.71 9.54
C ALA A 23 10.90 -4.54 9.35
N VAL A 24 11.35 -4.18 8.13
CA VAL A 24 12.76 -3.92 7.83
C VAL A 24 13.30 -2.73 8.62
N ALA A 25 12.50 -1.68 8.80
CA ALA A 25 12.87 -0.50 9.58
C ALA A 25 12.82 -0.73 11.10
N GLY A 26 12.33 -1.88 11.58
CA GLY A 26 12.08 -2.11 13.01
C GLY A 26 11.04 -1.15 13.60
N GLN A 27 10.18 -0.54 12.78
CA GLN A 27 9.23 0.48 13.17
C GLN A 27 7.86 -0.15 13.49
N SER A 28 7.37 0.07 14.71
CA SER A 28 6.04 -0.37 15.12
C SER A 28 4.94 0.46 14.44
N PHE A 29 3.82 -0.19 14.10
CA PHE A 29 2.61 0.43 13.56
C PHE A 29 1.36 -0.38 13.95
N GLU A 30 0.19 0.24 13.91
CA GLU A 30 -1.10 -0.46 14.00
C GLU A 30 -1.48 -1.06 12.62
N ASP A 31 -1.54 -2.39 12.50
CA ASP A 31 -2.03 -3.09 11.30
C ASP A 31 -3.55 -3.28 11.38
N LYS A 32 -4.32 -2.27 10.97
CA LYS A 32 -5.78 -2.35 10.93
C LYS A 32 -6.24 -3.15 9.71
N ARG A 33 -6.48 -4.43 9.94
CA ARG A 33 -7.03 -5.40 8.98
C ARG A 33 -8.54 -5.32 8.94
N ILE A 34 -9.07 -5.03 7.76
CA ILE A 34 -10.51 -4.92 7.49
C ILE A 34 -10.92 -6.26 6.87
N PRO A 35 -11.84 -7.03 7.47
CA PRO A 35 -12.26 -8.28 6.87
C PRO A 35 -12.88 -8.06 5.49
N LEU A 36 -12.88 -9.09 4.65
CA LEU A 36 -13.43 -9.03 3.29
C LEU A 36 -14.96 -8.96 3.26
N SER A 37 -15.60 -8.66 4.40
CA SER A 37 -17.05 -8.47 4.51
C SER A 37 -17.45 -7.15 3.84
N MET A 38 -18.56 -7.17 3.09
CA MET A 38 -19.08 -5.95 2.48
C MET A 38 -19.56 -4.96 3.53
N GLU A 39 -20.12 -5.43 4.64
CA GLU A 39 -20.64 -4.59 5.71
C GLU A 39 -19.54 -3.71 6.34
N GLU A 40 -18.44 -4.32 6.78
CA GLU A 40 -17.34 -3.55 7.37
C GLU A 40 -16.69 -2.63 6.34
N TRP A 41 -16.52 -3.10 5.10
CA TRP A 41 -16.00 -2.25 4.04
C TRP A 41 -16.87 -1.00 3.82
N GLN A 42 -18.21 -1.13 3.83
CA GLN A 42 -19.11 0.02 3.68
C GLN A 42 -18.99 1.02 4.83
N THR A 43 -18.65 0.58 6.04
CA THR A 43 -18.40 1.50 7.17
C THR A 43 -17.07 2.24 7.04
N VAL A 44 -16.01 1.57 6.56
CA VAL A 44 -14.67 2.17 6.44
C VAL A 44 -14.52 3.04 5.20
N LYS A 45 -15.06 2.61 4.06
CA LYS A 45 -14.96 3.30 2.76
C LYS A 45 -15.24 4.82 2.80
N PRO A 46 -16.28 5.35 3.48
CA PRO A 46 -16.52 6.79 3.55
C PRO A 46 -15.53 7.56 4.42
N THR A 47 -14.76 6.87 5.28
CA THR A 47 -13.82 7.50 6.22
C THR A 47 -12.44 7.78 5.62
N ILE A 48 -12.14 7.24 4.44
CA ILE A 48 -10.82 7.31 3.80
C ILE A 48 -10.85 8.09 2.48
N PRO A 49 -9.79 8.84 2.15
CA PRO A 49 -9.67 9.54 0.88
C PRO A 49 -9.78 8.57 -0.30
N GLN A 50 -10.38 9.02 -1.41
CA GLN A 50 -10.50 8.26 -2.66
C GLN A 50 -11.27 6.94 -2.53
N LYS A 51 -11.80 6.61 -1.34
CA LYS A 51 -12.63 5.42 -1.09
C LYS A 51 -11.94 4.11 -1.49
N GLN A 52 -10.61 4.05 -1.32
CA GLN A 52 -9.75 2.94 -1.71
C GLN A 52 -8.72 2.61 -0.62
N LEU A 53 -8.29 1.36 -0.59
CA LEU A 53 -7.24 0.85 0.28
C LEU A 53 -6.03 0.38 -0.56
N PRO A 54 -4.79 0.44 -0.04
CA PRO A 54 -4.43 0.83 1.33
C PRO A 54 -4.47 2.34 1.58
N CYS A 55 -4.59 2.69 2.86
CA CYS A 55 -4.48 4.05 3.36
C CYS A 55 -3.63 4.03 4.65
N LEU A 56 -2.59 4.87 4.71
CA LEU A 56 -1.74 5.03 5.89
C LEU A 56 -2.15 6.29 6.64
N GLN A 57 -2.32 6.18 7.96
CA GLN A 57 -2.45 7.32 8.85
C GLN A 57 -1.11 7.58 9.55
N VAL A 58 -0.67 8.84 9.54
CA VAL A 58 0.54 9.33 10.20
C VAL A 58 0.15 10.55 11.03
N ASP A 59 0.16 10.44 12.35
CA ASP A 59 -0.21 11.53 13.28
C ASP A 59 -1.55 12.21 12.90
N GLY A 60 -2.56 11.41 12.57
CA GLY A 60 -3.88 11.90 12.16
C GLY A 60 -4.04 12.18 10.66
N ARG A 61 -2.95 12.40 9.92
CA ARG A 61 -2.99 12.67 8.47
C ARG A 61 -3.13 11.38 7.67
N LEU A 62 -4.09 11.34 6.74
CA LEU A 62 -4.31 10.20 5.85
C LEU A 62 -3.54 10.32 4.53
N ILE A 63 -2.86 9.26 4.13
CA ILE A 63 -2.11 9.12 2.88
C ILE A 63 -2.73 7.94 2.11
N PRO A 64 -3.50 8.21 1.04
CA PRO A 64 -3.98 7.17 0.13
C PRO A 64 -2.86 6.74 -0.84
N GLN A 65 -3.15 5.74 -1.67
CA GLN A 65 -2.28 5.23 -2.75
C GLN A 65 -1.03 4.48 -2.26
N SER A 66 -1.06 3.14 -2.43
CA SER A 66 0.02 2.22 -2.02
C SER A 66 1.44 2.68 -2.38
N ARG A 67 1.66 3.20 -3.58
CA ARG A 67 2.98 3.66 -4.05
C ARG A 67 3.43 4.96 -3.39
N ALA A 68 2.49 5.88 -3.16
CA ALA A 68 2.80 7.12 -2.44
C ALA A 68 3.18 6.82 -0.99
N ILE A 69 2.45 5.89 -0.35
CA ILE A 69 2.76 5.39 0.99
C ILE A 69 4.15 4.76 1.02
N MET A 70 4.45 3.83 0.10
CA MET A 70 5.73 3.14 0.06
C MET A 70 6.91 4.11 -0.12
N ARG A 71 6.80 5.07 -1.03
CA ARG A 71 7.85 6.10 -1.22
C ARG A 71 7.99 7.02 -0.01
N TYR A 72 6.89 7.36 0.64
CA TYR A 72 6.90 8.16 1.86
C TYR A 72 7.69 7.43 2.95
N LEU A 73 7.32 6.18 3.26
CA LEU A 73 8.01 5.38 4.27
C LEU A 73 9.46 5.05 3.90
N ALA A 74 9.74 4.81 2.62
CA ALA A 74 11.11 4.56 2.17
C ALA A 74 12.02 5.75 2.46
N ARG A 75 11.54 6.99 2.25
CA ARG A 75 12.30 8.19 2.64
C ARG A 75 12.41 8.34 4.15
N GLU A 76 11.33 8.14 4.89
CA GLU A 76 11.33 8.23 6.36
C GLU A 76 12.29 7.23 7.02
N PHE A 77 12.44 6.04 6.43
CA PHE A 77 13.24 4.95 7.00
C PHE A 77 14.61 4.77 6.35
N GLY A 78 15.02 5.68 5.45
CA GLY A 78 16.31 5.56 4.74
C GLY A 78 16.40 4.32 3.85
N LEU A 79 15.27 3.85 3.33
CA LEU A 79 15.15 2.75 2.36
C LEU A 79 15.00 3.26 0.91
N TYR A 80 15.30 4.54 0.70
CA TYR A 80 15.34 5.19 -0.60
C TYR A 80 16.79 5.53 -0.96
N GLY A 81 17.07 5.83 -2.22
CA GLY A 81 18.40 6.20 -2.66
C GLY A 81 18.86 7.54 -2.07
N ASP A 82 20.17 7.75 -2.04
CA ASP A 82 20.76 8.98 -1.48
C ASP A 82 20.69 10.17 -2.45
N ASN A 83 20.43 9.90 -3.72
CA ASN A 83 20.42 10.88 -4.79
C ASN A 83 19.38 10.54 -5.87
N ASN A 84 19.21 11.45 -6.82
CA ASN A 84 18.19 11.32 -7.86
C ASN A 84 18.36 10.06 -8.73
N ASP A 85 19.60 9.65 -9.05
CA ASP A 85 19.85 8.47 -9.88
C ASP A 85 19.45 7.19 -9.14
N GLU A 86 19.87 7.04 -7.89
CA GLU A 86 19.48 5.90 -7.07
C GLU A 86 17.97 5.85 -6.81
N ASN A 87 17.36 7.00 -6.54
CA ASN A 87 15.91 7.12 -6.43
C ASN A 87 15.18 6.68 -7.69
N THR A 88 15.71 7.08 -8.85
CA THR A 88 15.18 6.69 -10.15
C THR A 88 15.28 5.17 -10.35
N ARG A 89 16.40 4.55 -9.96
CA ARG A 89 16.56 3.08 -10.05
C ARG A 89 15.54 2.34 -9.18
N VAL A 90 15.27 2.83 -7.97
CA VAL A 90 14.21 2.29 -7.10
C VAL A 90 12.84 2.46 -7.77
N ASP A 91 12.55 3.63 -8.33
CA ASP A 91 11.30 3.92 -9.03
C ASP A 91 11.09 3.07 -10.28
N VAL A 92 12.16 2.74 -11.02
CA VAL A 92 12.11 1.83 -12.16
C VAL A 92 11.65 0.44 -11.71
N ILE A 93 12.24 -0.14 -10.66
CA ILE A 93 11.86 -1.46 -10.14
C ILE A 93 10.40 -1.45 -9.67
N ILE A 94 10.02 -0.43 -8.91
CA ILE A 94 8.64 -0.22 -8.44
C ILE A 94 7.70 -0.12 -9.64
N GLY A 95 8.10 0.59 -10.71
CA GLY A 95 7.39 0.73 -12.00
C GLY A 95 7.14 -0.62 -12.65
N THR A 96 8.22 -1.35 -12.95
CA THR A 96 8.17 -2.66 -13.60
C THR A 96 7.32 -3.66 -12.83
N ALA A 97 7.44 -3.72 -11.50
CA ALA A 97 6.64 -4.62 -10.68
C ALA A 97 5.13 -4.34 -10.78
N GLU A 98 4.73 -3.09 -10.99
CA GLU A 98 3.33 -2.72 -11.13
C GLU A 98 2.76 -2.99 -12.50
N ASP A 99 3.53 -2.76 -13.56
CA ASP A 99 3.10 -3.14 -14.89
C ASP A 99 2.89 -4.65 -14.98
N PHE A 100 3.79 -5.43 -14.37
CA PHE A 100 3.59 -6.86 -14.19
C PHE A 100 2.32 -7.18 -13.36
N LEU A 101 2.15 -6.56 -12.19
CA LEU A 101 1.00 -6.80 -11.32
C LEU A 101 -0.33 -6.47 -12.01
N LYS A 102 -0.38 -5.38 -12.79
CA LYS A 102 -1.58 -5.00 -13.57
C LYS A 102 -1.97 -6.10 -14.55
N SER A 103 -1.01 -6.66 -15.28
CA SER A 103 -1.26 -7.78 -16.20
C SER A 103 -1.78 -9.01 -15.45
N VAL A 104 -1.19 -9.34 -14.30
CA VAL A 104 -1.66 -10.48 -13.47
C VAL A 104 -3.07 -10.24 -12.93
N ILE A 105 -3.39 -9.02 -12.50
CA ILE A 105 -4.73 -8.66 -12.02
C ILE A 105 -5.74 -8.77 -13.18
N ALA A 106 -5.43 -8.24 -14.36
CA ALA A 106 -6.31 -8.33 -15.52
C ALA A 106 -6.64 -9.79 -15.84
N LEU A 107 -5.63 -10.67 -15.91
CA LEU A 107 -5.83 -12.10 -16.12
C LEU A 107 -6.67 -12.76 -15.01
N ARG A 108 -6.45 -12.39 -13.75
CA ARG A 108 -7.16 -12.98 -12.60
C ARG A 108 -8.64 -12.63 -12.56
N TYR A 109 -9.00 -11.43 -13.02
CA TYR A 109 -10.37 -10.92 -12.98
C TYR A 109 -11.05 -10.91 -14.36
N GLU A 110 -10.41 -11.50 -15.37
CA GLU A 110 -11.02 -11.72 -16.68
C GLU A 110 -12.28 -12.55 -16.52
N LYS A 111 -13.34 -12.15 -17.22
CA LYS A 111 -14.60 -12.89 -17.21
C LYS A 111 -14.60 -13.82 -18.42
N ASP A 112 -14.97 -15.07 -18.20
CA ASP A 112 -15.23 -15.97 -19.30
C ASP A 112 -16.64 -15.64 -19.83
N ASP A 113 -16.74 -14.93 -20.96
CA ASP A 113 -18.03 -14.57 -21.56
C ASP A 113 -18.89 -15.80 -21.93
N THR A 114 -18.32 -17.01 -21.91
CA THR A 114 -19.02 -18.27 -22.16
C THR A 114 -19.40 -19.04 -20.88
N LYS A 115 -19.19 -18.47 -19.68
CA LYS A 115 -19.65 -19.01 -18.40
C LYS A 115 -20.29 -17.97 -17.49
#